data_AF-A0A378C2U8-F1
#
_entry.id   AF-A0A378C2U8-F1
#
_cell.length_a   1.000
_cell.length_b   1.000
_cell.length_c   1.000
_cell.angle_alpha   90.00
_cell.angle_beta   90.00
_cell.angle_gamma   90.00
#
_symmetry.space_group_name_H-M   'P 1'
#
loop_
_entity.id
_entity.type
_entity.pdbx_description
1 polymer ?
#
loop_
_entity_poly.entity_id
_entity_poly.type
_entity_poly.pdbx_seq_one_letter_code
_entity_poly.pdbx_strand_id
1 'polypeptide(L)' 'MLSETSIEQICQIADEEKPQLMVIDSIQVMHMADVQSSPGSVAQVRETAAYLTPLC' A
#
# COMPACT_ATOMS: atom_id res chain seq x y z
N MET A 1 -12.89 -7.60 6.44
CA MET A 1 -12.07 -6.38 6.43
C MET A 1 -10.68 -6.78 6.85
N LEU A 2 -9.66 -6.44 6.06
CA LEU A 2 -8.25 -6.66 6.38
C LEU A 2 -7.73 -5.39 7.08
N SER A 3 -7.05 -5.54 8.22
CA SER A 3 -6.43 -4.41 8.96
C SER A 3 -4.92 -4.38 8.74
N GLU A 4 -4.50 -4.63 7.51
CA GLU A 4 -3.09 -4.62 7.12
C GLU A 4 -2.66 -3.21 6.69
N THR A 5 -1.42 -2.85 6.99
CA THR A 5 -0.83 -1.55 6.66
C THR A 5 0.50 -1.67 5.93
N SER A 6 1.12 -2.85 5.88
CA SER A 6 2.27 -3.15 5.01
C SER A 6 1.81 -3.28 3.57
N ILE A 7 2.43 -2.52 2.69
CA ILE A 7 2.12 -2.55 1.26
C ILE A 7 2.49 -3.89 0.64
N GLU A 8 3.64 -4.43 1.07
CA GLU A 8 4.16 -5.70 0.59
C GLU A 8 3.17 -6.84 0.88
N GLN A 9 2.62 -6.88 2.09
CA GLN A 9 1.59 -7.85 2.48
C GLN A 9 0.28 -7.63 1.73
N ILE A 10 -0.18 -6.38 1.59
CA ILE A 10 -1.40 -6.07 0.82
C ILE A 10 -1.26 -6.53 -0.64
N CYS A 11 -0.10 -6.29 -1.26
CA CYS A 11 0.16 -6.68 -2.65
C CYS A 11 0.23 -8.19 -2.82
N GLN A 12 0.84 -8.90 -1.86
CA GLN A 12 0.85 -10.36 -1.87
C GLN A 12 -0.58 -10.92 -1.82
N ILE A 13 -1.40 -10.42 -0.90
CA ILE A 13 -2.81 -10.82 -0.79
C ILE A 13 -3.58 -10.47 -2.07
N ALA A 14 -3.30 -9.32 -2.67
CA ALA A 14 -3.92 -8.91 -3.93
C ALA A 14 -3.61 -9.88 -5.08
N ASP A 15 -2.37 -10.36 -5.17
CA ASP A 15 -1.95 -11.30 -6.22
C ASP A 15 -2.56 -12.70 -6.00
N GLU A 16 -2.72 -13.12 -4.74
CA GLU A 16 -3.36 -14.38 -4.37
C GLU A 16 -4.88 -14.34 -4.63
N GLU A 17 -5.56 -13.30 -4.17
CA GLU A 17 -7.02 -13.17 -4.22
C GLU A 17 -7.55 -12.63 -5.55
N LYS A 18 -6.69 -11.97 -6.34
CA LYS A 18 -7.02 -11.35 -7.65
C LYS A 18 -8.31 -10.53 -7.63
N PRO A 19 -8.45 -9.56 -6.72
CA PRO A 19 -9.67 -8.80 -6.60
C PRO A 19 -9.91 -7.96 -7.87
N GLN A 20 -11.16 -7.88 -8.32
CA GLN A 20 -11.52 -7.01 -9.44
C GLN A 20 -11.54 -5.52 -9.04
N LEU A 21 -11.55 -5.22 -7.74
CA LEU A 21 -11.54 -3.87 -7.18
C LEU A 21 -10.81 -3.88 -5.84
N MET A 22 -9.83 -2.99 -5.70
CA MET A 22 -9.18 -2.69 -4.44
C MET A 22 -9.49 -1.25 -4.04
N VAL A 23 -9.89 -1.04 -2.78
CA VAL A 23 -10.16 0.29 -2.22
C VAL A 23 -9.22 0.51 -1.04
N ILE A 24 -8.43 1.59 -1.12
CA ILE A 24 -7.57 2.05 -0.04
C ILE A 24 -8.27 3.22 0.64
N ASP A 25 -8.65 3.06 1.91
CA ASP A 25 -9.34 4.10 2.68
C ASP A 25 -8.40 5.26 3.05
N SER A 26 -7.19 4.94 3.55
CA SER A 26 -6.20 5.92 3.96
C SER A 26 -4.79 5.49 3.59
N ILE A 27 -4.23 6.08 2.54
CA ILE A 27 -2.87 5.80 2.07
C ILE A 27 -1.80 6.26 3.09
N GLN A 28 -2.13 7.22 3.95
CA GLN A 28 -1.21 7.80 4.92
C GLN A 28 -0.82 6.84 6.05
N VAL A 29 -1.68 5.88 6.38
CA VAL A 29 -1.38 4.90 7.44
C VAL A 29 -0.60 3.69 6.93
N MET A 30 -0.40 3.59 5.61
CA MET A 30 0.37 2.53 4.99
C MET A 30 1.88 2.79 5.13
N HIS A 31 2.67 1.72 5.15
CA HIS A 31 4.12 1.78 5.24
C HIS A 31 4.78 0.78 4.28
N MET A 32 5.90 1.21 3.70
CA MET A 32 6.83 0.39 2.92
C MET A 32 8.14 0.32 3.68
N ALA A 33 8.67 -0.88 3.85
CA ALA A 33 9.88 -1.10 4.64
C ALA A 33 11.12 -0.41 4.04
N ASP A 34 11.17 -0.32 2.71
CA ASP A 34 12.32 0.20 1.96
C ASP A 34 12.37 1.74 1.89
N VAL A 35 11.31 2.41 2.34
CA VAL A 35 11.25 3.88 2.40
C VAL A 35 11.60 4.32 3.81
N GLN A 36 12.80 4.88 4.00
CA GLN A 36 13.22 5.45 5.29
C GLN A 36 12.49 6.77 5.57
N SER A 37 11.20 6.67 5.90
CA SER A 37 10.38 7.80 6.31
C SER A 37 9.29 7.34 7.27
N SER A 38 8.73 8.28 8.05
CA SER A 38 7.60 7.93 8.92
C SER A 38 6.34 7.68 8.09
N PRO A 39 5.49 6.71 8.50
CA PRO A 39 4.14 6.58 7.95
C PRO A 39 3.42 7.94 7.96
N GLY A 40 2.74 8.24 6.86
CA GLY A 40 2.02 9.50 6.66
C GLY A 40 2.88 10.68 6.21
N SER A 41 4.21 10.53 6.12
CA SER A 41 5.05 11.55 5.49
C SER A 41 4.73 11.68 4.00
N VAL A 42 4.97 12.86 3.43
CA VAL A 42 4.77 13.10 1.98
C VAL A 42 5.63 12.14 1.14
N ALA A 43 6.86 11.86 1.59
CA ALA A 43 7.73 10.89 0.92
C ALA A 43 7.09 9.49 0.91
N GLN A 44 6.61 9.02 2.08
CA GLN A 44 5.93 7.74 2.19
C GLN A 44 4.74 7.65 1.24
N VAL A 45 3.85 8.66 1.25
CA VAL A 45 2.64 8.67 0.44
C VAL A 45 2.97 8.63 -1.06
N ARG A 46 4.00 9.37 -1.51
CA ARG A 46 4.40 9.40 -2.92
C ARG A 46 4.94 8.05 -3.39
N GLU A 47 5.85 7.45 -2.62
CA GLU A 47 6.43 6.16 -2.98
C GLU A 47 5.40 5.03 -2.93
N THR A 48 4.55 5.03 -1.90
CA THR A 48 3.39 4.13 -1.78
C THR A 48 2.49 4.22 -3.02
N ALA A 49 2.10 5.42 -3.43
CA ALA A 49 1.23 5.61 -4.59
C ALA A 49 1.92 5.14 -5.89
N ALA A 50 3.21 5.45 -6.05
CA ALA A 50 3.99 4.99 -7.19
C ALA A 50 4.08 3.45 -7.24
N TYR A 51 4.21 2.79 -6.09
CA TYR A 51 4.26 1.34 -6.00
C TYR A 51 2.91 0.66 -6.30
N LEU A 52 1.79 1.28 -5.92
CA LEU A 52 0.44 0.75 -6.16
C LEU A 52 -0.06 1.00 -7.60
N THR A 53 0.43 2.03 -8.28
CA THR A 53 -0.04 2.40 -9.62
C THR A 53 0.02 1.27 -10.66
N PRO A 54 1.07 0.42 -10.73
CA PRO A 54 1.14 -0.69 -11.68
C PRO A 54 0.12 -1.82 -11.40
N LEU A 55 -0.46 -1.87 -10.19
CA LEU A 55 -1.42 -2.89 -9.78
C LEU A 55 -2.88 -2.48 -10.05
N CYS A 56 -3.12 -1.23 -10.45
CA CYS A 56 -4.45 -0.69 -10.76
C CYS A 56 -4.71 -0.62 -12.27
#